data_AF-A0A6J0CMM8-F1
#
_entry.id   AF-A0A6J0CMM8-F1
#
_cell.length_a   1.000
_cell.length_b   1.000
_cell.length_c   1.000
_cell.angle_alpha   90.00
_cell.angle_beta   90.00
_cell.angle_gamma   90.00
#
_symmetry.space_group_name_H-M   'P 1'
#
loop_
_entity.id
_entity.type
_entity.pdbx_description
1 polymer ?
#
loop_
_entity_poly.entity_id
_entity_poly.type
_entity_poly.pdbx_seq_one_letter_code
_entity_poly.pdbx_strand_id
1 'polypeptide(L)'
;MWWFQQGLSFLPSVLVIWTFATFVFSYITAITLHHVDPALPYISEHFSASQKSTLFVAHVCGSVLAFGMGSLYMFVQTILSYQMQPKIHSKQVFWVRLLLVIWCGVSALSMLTCSSVLYSSDFGADIVQKLHWNPEDKGYVLHMVTTAAEWSMSFSFFGFFLTYIRDFQKITLQVEANLHGLTLYDTVPCPVTNERTPLLSRDF
;
A
#
# COMPACT_ATOMS: atom_id res chain seq x y z
N MET A 1 14.43 19.98 -11.11
CA MET A 1 13.81 18.68 -11.44
C MET A 1 14.37 17.60 -10.52
N TRP A 2 13.95 17.59 -9.24
CA TRP A 2 14.59 16.79 -8.18
C TRP A 2 13.91 15.41 -7.96
N TRP A 3 12.72 15.21 -8.53
CA TRP A 3 11.85 14.05 -8.29
C TRP A 3 12.12 12.86 -9.24
N PHE A 4 12.93 13.03 -10.29
CA PHE A 4 13.15 12.01 -11.33
C PHE A 4 14.58 11.44 -11.35
N GLN A 5 15.39 11.73 -10.33
CA GLN A 5 16.83 11.37 -10.29
C GLN A 5 17.12 10.05 -9.53
N GLN A 6 16.13 9.24 -9.15
CA GLN A 6 16.36 8.08 -8.25
C GLN A 6 15.81 6.75 -8.77
N GLY A 7 16.63 6.05 -9.57
CA GLY A 7 16.53 4.62 -9.88
C GLY A 7 15.12 4.01 -9.91
N LEU A 8 14.92 2.92 -9.15
CA LEU A 8 13.64 2.19 -9.10
C LEU A 8 12.56 2.85 -8.23
N SER A 9 12.86 3.94 -7.50
CA SER A 9 11.92 4.56 -6.55
C SER A 9 10.75 5.28 -7.20
N PHE A 10 10.79 5.52 -8.51
CA PHE A 10 9.64 6.01 -9.28
C PHE A 10 8.45 5.05 -9.20
N LEU A 11 8.67 3.73 -9.14
CA LEU A 11 7.61 2.72 -9.09
C LEU A 11 6.70 2.88 -7.85
N PRO A 12 7.19 2.85 -6.60
CA PRO A 12 6.34 3.07 -5.43
C PRO A 12 5.77 4.49 -5.37
N SER A 13 6.49 5.51 -5.87
CA SER A 13 5.98 6.89 -5.90
C SER A 13 4.77 7.03 -6.83
N VAL A 14 4.83 6.47 -8.04
CA VAL A 14 3.69 6.45 -8.97
C VAL A 14 2.52 5.68 -8.38
N LEU A 15 2.77 4.53 -7.75
CA LEU A 15 1.71 3.75 -7.11
C LEU A 15 0.97 4.57 -6.04
N VAL A 16 1.71 5.28 -5.17
CA VAL A 16 1.11 6.12 -4.12
C VAL A 16 0.37 7.32 -4.71
N ILE A 17 0.95 8.00 -5.70
CA ILE A 17 0.30 9.15 -6.35
C ILE A 17 -0.96 8.72 -7.08
N TRP A 18 -0.90 7.62 -7.83
CA TRP A 18 -2.02 7.05 -8.56
C TRP A 18 -3.17 6.66 -7.62
N THR A 19 -2.86 5.92 -6.56
CA THR A 19 -3.87 5.49 -5.58
C THR A 19 -4.50 6.68 -4.86
N PHE A 20 -3.71 7.66 -4.41
CA PHE A 20 -4.23 8.89 -3.82
C PHE A 20 -5.10 9.68 -4.81
N ALA A 21 -4.67 9.82 -6.07
CA ALA A 21 -5.43 10.51 -7.11
C ALA A 21 -6.76 9.80 -7.41
N THR A 22 -6.79 8.46 -7.45
CA THR A 22 -8.04 7.71 -7.65
C THR A 22 -9.01 7.90 -6.48
N PHE A 23 -8.51 7.96 -5.24
CA PHE A 23 -9.34 8.24 -4.06
C PHE A 23 -9.91 9.66 -4.09
N VAL A 24 -9.07 10.66 -4.34
CA VAL A 24 -9.50 12.07 -4.42
C VAL A 24 -10.49 12.28 -5.57
N PHE A 25 -10.22 11.70 -6.74
CA PHE A 25 -11.11 11.80 -7.90
C PHE A 25 -12.47 11.13 -7.64
N SER A 26 -12.47 9.95 -7.03
CA SER A 26 -13.70 9.25 -6.62
C SER A 26 -14.52 10.11 -5.65
N TYR A 27 -13.88 10.69 -4.63
CA TYR A 27 -14.53 11.57 -3.66
C TYR A 27 -15.04 12.90 -4.26
N ILE A 28 -14.29 13.52 -5.18
CA ILE A 28 -14.77 14.72 -5.87
C ILE A 28 -15.98 14.35 -6.73
N THR A 29 -15.92 13.24 -7.46
CA THR A 29 -17.04 12.76 -8.30
C THR A 29 -18.29 12.52 -7.44
N ALA A 30 -18.12 11.90 -6.27
CA ALA A 30 -19.17 11.71 -5.27
C ALA A 30 -19.88 12.99 -4.85
N ILE A 31 -19.10 14.02 -4.51
CA ILE A 31 -19.63 15.33 -4.10
C ILE A 31 -20.33 16.00 -5.27
N THR A 32 -19.73 16.01 -6.47
CA THR A 32 -20.29 16.70 -7.64
C THR A 32 -21.60 16.10 -8.13
N LEU A 33 -21.83 14.81 -7.86
CA LEU A 33 -23.08 14.14 -8.18
C LEU A 33 -24.16 14.31 -7.10
N HIS A 34 -23.87 15.00 -5.99
CA HIS A 34 -24.78 15.14 -4.82
C HIS A 34 -25.17 13.80 -4.18
N HIS A 35 -24.31 12.78 -4.27
CA HIS A 35 -24.60 11.46 -3.69
C HIS A 35 -24.17 11.33 -2.21
N VAL A 36 -23.39 12.28 -1.65
CA VAL A 36 -22.83 12.21 -0.29
C VAL A 36 -22.77 13.59 0.38
N ASP A 37 -23.00 13.66 1.69
CA ASP A 37 -22.80 14.87 2.49
C ASP A 37 -21.31 15.25 2.63
N PRO A 38 -20.93 16.52 2.40
CA PRO A 38 -19.53 16.96 2.33
C PRO A 38 -18.75 16.93 3.66
N ALA A 39 -19.41 16.59 4.78
CA ALA A 39 -18.80 16.63 6.11
C ALA A 39 -18.02 15.36 6.49
N LEU A 40 -18.38 14.19 5.93
CA LEU A 40 -17.74 12.91 6.27
C LEU A 40 -17.70 11.99 5.03
N PRO A 41 -16.52 11.70 4.46
CA PRO A 41 -16.40 10.80 3.32
C PRO A 41 -16.60 9.34 3.78
N TYR A 42 -17.80 8.80 3.63
CA TYR A 42 -18.08 7.38 3.87
C TYR A 42 -17.69 6.56 2.62
N ILE A 43 -16.51 5.93 2.61
CA ILE A 43 -16.04 5.12 1.46
C ILE A 43 -16.98 3.92 1.21
N SER A 44 -17.59 3.37 2.26
CA SER A 44 -18.51 2.23 2.18
C SER A 44 -19.78 2.52 1.37
N GLU A 45 -20.15 3.80 1.22
CA GLU A 45 -21.38 4.24 0.52
C GLU A 45 -21.23 4.24 -1.01
N HIS A 46 -20.00 4.25 -1.54
CA HIS A 46 -19.78 4.39 -2.99
C HIS A 46 -20.12 3.17 -3.83
N PHE A 47 -20.35 2.04 -3.19
CA PHE A 47 -20.58 0.77 -3.85
C PHE A 47 -21.95 0.15 -3.49
N SER A 48 -22.66 0.76 -2.54
CA SER A 48 -23.99 0.34 -2.08
C SER A 48 -25.15 0.97 -2.86
N ALA A 49 -24.89 1.93 -3.77
CA ALA A 49 -25.91 2.64 -4.57
C ALA A 49 -26.73 1.75 -5.55
N SER A 50 -26.49 0.44 -5.60
CA SER A 50 -27.37 -0.53 -6.25
C SER A 50 -27.22 -1.90 -5.58
N GLN A 51 -28.03 -2.16 -4.56
CA GLN A 51 -27.99 -3.37 -3.75
C GLN A 51 -28.36 -4.62 -4.58
N LYS A 52 -27.37 -5.18 -5.29
CA LYS A 52 -27.30 -6.61 -5.62
C LYS A 52 -26.44 -7.24 -4.54
N SER A 53 -26.95 -8.25 -3.83
CA SER A 53 -26.21 -9.01 -2.79
C SER A 53 -24.80 -9.44 -3.25
N THR A 54 -24.65 -9.76 -4.54
CA THR A 54 -23.37 -10.08 -5.18
C THR A 54 -22.33 -8.98 -5.05
N LEU A 55 -22.73 -7.72 -5.19
CA LEU A 55 -21.81 -6.59 -5.04
C LEU A 55 -21.35 -6.56 -3.58
N PHE A 56 -22.25 -6.45 -2.61
CA PHE A 56 -21.89 -6.39 -1.18
C PHE A 56 -20.90 -7.49 -0.76
N VAL A 57 -21.15 -8.73 -1.17
CA VAL A 57 -20.23 -9.86 -0.93
C VAL A 57 -18.86 -9.63 -1.57
N ALA A 58 -18.81 -9.15 -2.82
CA ALA A 58 -17.55 -8.83 -3.49
C ALA A 58 -16.79 -7.69 -2.80
N HIS A 59 -17.47 -6.67 -2.27
CA HIS A 59 -16.83 -5.60 -1.50
C HIS A 59 -16.25 -6.13 -0.19
N VAL A 60 -17.03 -6.87 0.60
CA VAL A 60 -16.53 -7.46 1.86
C VAL A 60 -15.35 -8.41 1.59
N CYS A 61 -15.44 -9.25 0.56
CA CYS A 61 -14.34 -10.11 0.14
C CYS A 61 -13.11 -9.30 -0.27
N GLY A 62 -13.30 -8.24 -1.06
CA GLY A 62 -12.26 -7.30 -1.46
C GLY A 62 -11.59 -6.62 -0.27
N SER A 63 -12.36 -6.13 0.70
CA SER A 63 -11.87 -5.48 1.92
C SER A 63 -11.10 -6.46 2.82
N VAL A 64 -11.59 -7.69 3.00
CA VAL A 64 -10.88 -8.74 3.76
C VAL A 64 -9.56 -9.10 3.07
N LEU A 65 -9.55 -9.25 1.75
CA LEU A 65 -8.33 -9.53 0.99
C LEU A 65 -7.35 -8.36 1.05
N ALA A 66 -7.80 -7.14 0.78
CA ALA A 66 -6.96 -5.95 0.74
C ALA A 66 -6.37 -5.64 2.12
N PHE A 67 -7.22 -5.52 3.14
CA PHE A 67 -6.79 -5.15 4.48
C PHE A 67 -6.12 -6.32 5.22
N GLY A 68 -6.65 -7.55 5.08
CA GLY A 68 -6.07 -8.72 5.73
C GLY A 68 -4.72 -9.10 5.12
N MET A 69 -4.63 -9.25 3.80
CA MET A 69 -3.41 -9.71 3.16
C MET A 69 -2.39 -8.57 3.12
N GLY A 70 -2.86 -7.33 2.97
CA GLY A 70 -2.03 -6.15 3.15
C GLY A 70 -1.40 -6.10 4.55
N SER A 71 -2.18 -6.32 5.61
CA SER A 71 -1.66 -6.28 6.98
C SER A 71 -0.61 -7.37 7.22
N LEU A 72 -0.87 -8.59 6.71
CA LEU A 72 0.08 -9.68 6.73
C LEU A 72 1.37 -9.32 5.98
N TYR A 73 1.24 -8.69 4.81
CA TYR A 73 2.37 -8.23 4.03
C TYR A 73 3.19 -7.18 4.77
N MET A 74 2.56 -6.16 5.38
CA MET A 74 3.26 -5.16 6.20
C MET A 74 4.03 -5.81 7.36
N PHE A 75 3.41 -6.79 8.02
CA PHE A 75 4.04 -7.53 9.11
C PHE A 75 5.27 -8.32 8.64
N VAL A 76 5.11 -9.14 7.59
CA VAL A 76 6.21 -9.92 7.00
C VAL A 76 7.33 -9.00 6.53
N GLN A 77 7.00 -7.91 5.83
CA GLN A 77 7.99 -6.95 5.35
C GLN A 77 8.73 -6.27 6.52
N THR A 78 8.06 -6.00 7.64
CA THR A 78 8.69 -5.43 8.83
C THR A 78 9.68 -6.42 9.46
N ILE A 79 9.34 -7.72 9.49
CA ILE A 79 10.26 -8.78 9.91
C ILE A 79 11.47 -8.87 8.98
N LEU A 80 11.24 -8.91 7.65
CA LEU A 80 12.34 -8.89 6.67
C LEU A 80 13.21 -7.65 6.85
N SER A 81 12.59 -6.50 7.11
CA SER A 81 13.30 -5.25 7.35
C SER A 81 14.16 -5.26 8.61
N TYR A 82 13.82 -6.10 9.61
CA TYR A 82 14.65 -6.35 10.78
C TYR A 82 15.82 -7.29 10.46
N GLN A 83 15.54 -8.39 9.77
CA GLN A 83 16.55 -9.39 9.38
C GLN A 83 17.62 -8.83 8.43
N MET A 84 17.27 -7.85 7.59
CA MET A 84 18.19 -7.21 6.65
C MET A 84 19.01 -6.05 7.27
N GLN A 85 18.90 -5.81 8.58
CA GLN A 85 19.77 -4.86 9.27
C GLN A 85 21.17 -5.46 9.54
N PRO A 86 22.25 -4.65 9.51
CA PRO A 86 22.33 -3.23 9.16
C PRO A 86 22.73 -2.96 7.69
N LYS A 87 22.93 -3.99 6.87
CA LYS A 87 23.58 -3.87 5.55
C LYS A 87 22.71 -3.18 4.48
N ILE A 88 21.38 -3.31 4.56
CA ILE A 88 20.45 -2.80 3.53
C ILE A 88 19.50 -1.73 4.12
N HIS A 89 18.92 -1.99 5.31
CA HIS A 89 17.95 -1.09 5.94
C HIS A 89 18.52 -0.36 7.17
N SER A 90 18.16 0.93 7.29
CA SER A 90 18.49 1.75 8.46
C SER A 90 17.60 1.41 9.66
N LYS A 91 18.15 1.55 10.87
CA LYS A 91 17.39 1.41 12.13
C LYS A 91 16.13 2.28 12.16
N GLN A 92 16.20 3.50 11.62
CA GLN A 92 15.06 4.43 11.57
C GLN A 92 13.89 3.89 10.73
N VAL A 93 14.17 3.29 9.56
CA VAL A 93 13.14 2.75 8.67
C VAL A 93 12.40 1.58 9.32
N PHE A 94 13.12 0.71 10.03
CA PHE A 94 12.52 -0.37 10.81
C PHE A 94 11.56 0.15 11.89
N TRP A 95 11.98 1.14 12.69
CA TRP A 95 11.11 1.70 13.74
C TRP A 95 9.85 2.35 13.15
N VAL A 96 9.97 3.08 12.04
CA VAL A 96 8.81 3.64 11.34
C VAL A 96 7.86 2.54 10.86
N ARG A 97 8.38 1.47 10.24
CA ARG A 97 7.58 0.31 9.79
C ARG A 97 6.88 -0.39 10.95
N LEU A 98 7.58 -0.59 12.06
CA LEU A 98 7.04 -1.21 13.26
C LEU A 98 5.89 -0.38 13.84
N LEU A 99 6.05 0.94 13.93
CA LEU A 99 4.99 1.84 14.40
C LEU A 99 3.76 1.81 13.48
N LEU A 100 3.97 1.77 12.17
CA LEU A 100 2.86 1.67 11.19
C LEU A 100 2.13 0.32 11.29
N VAL A 101 2.84 -0.79 11.52
CA VAL A 101 2.23 -2.10 11.76
C VAL A 101 1.41 -2.11 13.05
N ILE A 102 1.93 -1.52 14.13
CA ILE A 102 1.21 -1.41 15.40
C ILE A 102 -0.06 -0.55 15.21
N TRP A 103 0.06 0.59 14.52
CA TRP A 103 -1.08 1.47 14.20
C TRP A 103 -2.14 0.74 13.37
N CYS A 104 -1.72 0.00 12.35
CA CYS A 104 -2.60 -0.83 11.53
C CYS A 104 -3.33 -1.88 12.37
N GLY A 105 -2.60 -2.58 13.25
CA GLY A 105 -3.14 -3.58 14.16
C GLY A 105 -4.18 -3.01 15.14
N VAL A 106 -3.88 -1.86 15.76
CA VAL A 106 -4.84 -1.17 16.66
C VAL A 106 -6.11 -0.77 15.90
N SER A 107 -5.97 -0.23 14.69
CA SER A 107 -7.12 0.15 13.85
C SER A 107 -7.95 -1.09 13.46
N ALA A 108 -7.30 -2.20 13.10
CA ALA A 108 -7.99 -3.46 12.78
C ALA A 108 -8.73 -4.03 13.98
N LEU A 109 -8.11 -4.05 15.16
CA LEU A 109 -8.75 -4.50 16.40
C LEU A 109 -9.94 -3.63 16.76
N SER A 110 -9.83 -2.30 16.64
CA SER A 110 -10.94 -1.37 16.86
C SER A 110 -12.12 -1.64 15.93
N MET A 111 -11.85 -1.93 14.66
CA MET A 111 -12.89 -2.25 13.68
C MET A 111 -13.56 -3.59 14.01
N LEU A 112 -12.77 -4.62 14.37
CA LEU A 112 -13.27 -5.95 14.74
C LEU A 112 -14.13 -5.89 16.02
N THR A 113 -13.70 -5.17 17.05
CA THR A 113 -14.46 -5.05 18.30
C THR A 113 -15.76 -4.28 18.08
N CYS A 114 -15.73 -3.13 17.40
CA CYS A 114 -16.94 -2.35 17.12
C CYS A 114 -17.94 -3.10 16.23
N SER A 115 -17.45 -3.84 15.23
CA SER A 115 -18.29 -4.69 14.38
C SER A 115 -18.90 -5.84 15.17
N SER A 116 -18.11 -6.52 16.02
CA SER A 116 -18.59 -7.62 16.86
C SER A 116 -19.67 -7.14 17.84
N VAL A 117 -19.48 -5.96 18.45
CA VAL A 117 -20.47 -5.33 19.32
C VAL A 117 -21.74 -5.02 18.53
N LEU A 118 -21.64 -4.49 17.31
CA LEU A 118 -22.78 -4.18 16.45
C LEU A 118 -23.59 -5.44 16.09
N TYR A 119 -22.92 -6.57 15.79
CA TYR A 119 -23.59 -7.85 15.51
C TYR A 119 -24.19 -8.53 16.74
N SER A 120 -23.54 -8.42 17.89
CA SER A 120 -24.03 -9.02 19.16
C SER A 120 -25.17 -8.24 19.81
N SER A 121 -25.29 -6.96 19.47
CA SER A 121 -26.33 -6.09 19.99
C SER A 121 -27.60 -6.27 19.17
N ASP A 122 -28.75 -6.43 19.84
CA ASP A 122 -30.06 -6.65 19.23
C ASP A 122 -30.64 -5.34 18.64
N PHE A 123 -29.86 -4.67 17.80
CA PHE A 123 -30.27 -3.42 17.16
C PHE A 123 -31.18 -3.67 15.94
N GLY A 124 -31.27 -4.91 15.44
CA GLY A 124 -32.11 -5.34 14.33
C GLY A 124 -31.31 -5.77 13.10
N ALA A 125 -31.77 -6.82 12.42
CA ALA A 125 -31.06 -7.45 11.28
C ALA A 125 -30.84 -6.50 10.09
N ASP A 126 -31.66 -5.45 9.95
CA ASP A 126 -31.57 -4.47 8.86
C ASP A 126 -30.48 -3.40 9.07
N ILE A 127 -29.87 -3.31 10.25
CA ILE A 127 -28.88 -2.25 10.54
C ILE A 127 -27.56 -2.46 9.83
N VAL A 128 -27.15 -3.71 9.63
CA VAL A 128 -25.90 -4.04 8.91
C VAL A 128 -25.98 -3.59 7.45
N GLN A 129 -27.19 -3.53 6.89
CA GLN A 129 -27.46 -3.12 5.52
C GLN A 129 -27.99 -1.69 5.41
N LYS A 130 -28.12 -0.98 6.54
CA LYS A 130 -28.64 0.38 6.55
C LYS A 130 -27.64 1.32 5.90
N LEU A 131 -28.08 1.92 4.80
CA LEU A 131 -27.29 2.85 3.99
C LEU A 131 -27.26 4.24 4.63
N HIS A 132 -28.44 4.80 4.90
CA HIS A 132 -28.54 6.13 5.49
C HIS A 132 -28.55 6.03 7.02
N TRP A 133 -27.41 6.38 7.62
CA TRP A 133 -27.23 6.47 9.06
C TRP A 133 -27.61 7.86 9.55
N ASN A 134 -28.66 7.95 10.36
CA ASN A 134 -29.01 9.18 11.07
C ASN A 134 -28.34 9.23 12.44
N PRO A 135 -27.99 10.42 12.96
CA PRO A 135 -27.44 10.57 14.31
C PRO A 135 -28.33 9.97 15.43
N GLU A 136 -29.63 9.82 15.16
CA GLU A 136 -30.61 9.26 16.09
C GLU A 136 -30.66 7.71 16.08
N ASP A 137 -29.96 7.07 15.14
CA ASP A 137 -29.97 5.62 14.99
C ASP A 137 -29.15 4.90 16.08
N LYS A 138 -29.74 3.83 16.63
CA LYS A 138 -29.03 2.94 17.55
C LYS A 138 -27.88 2.26 16.79
N GLY A 139 -26.64 2.51 17.22
CA GLY A 139 -25.43 2.00 16.56
C GLY A 139 -24.69 3.00 15.67
N TYR A 140 -25.21 4.22 15.50
CA TYR A 140 -24.56 5.29 14.71
C TYR A 140 -23.10 5.53 15.15
N VAL A 141 -22.88 5.64 16.46
CA VAL A 141 -21.54 5.86 17.03
C VAL A 141 -20.60 4.69 16.72
N LEU A 142 -21.08 3.44 16.79
CA LEU A 142 -20.28 2.27 16.45
C LEU A 142 -19.91 2.27 14.96
N HIS A 143 -20.86 2.59 14.09
CA HIS A 143 -20.63 2.73 12.65
C HIS A 143 -19.62 3.85 12.31
N MET A 144 -19.70 4.98 13.01
CA MET A 144 -18.72 6.06 12.87
C MET A 144 -17.31 5.62 13.29
N VAL A 145 -17.19 4.90 14.41
CA VAL A 145 -15.90 4.40 14.90
C VAL A 145 -15.33 3.36 13.94
N THR A 146 -16.13 2.45 13.39
CA THR A 146 -15.65 1.49 12.36
C THR A 146 -15.20 2.20 11.09
N THR A 147 -15.93 3.22 10.65
CA THR A 147 -15.56 4.01 9.46
C THR A 147 -14.25 4.77 9.69
N ALA A 148 -14.10 5.41 10.85
CA ALA A 148 -12.85 6.09 11.22
C ALA A 148 -11.67 5.11 11.32
N ALA A 149 -11.90 3.90 11.86
CA ALA A 149 -10.90 2.84 11.94
C ALA A 149 -10.48 2.32 10.56
N GLU A 150 -11.40 2.21 9.60
CA GLU A 150 -11.11 1.84 8.21
C GLU A 150 -10.22 2.86 7.51
N TRP A 151 -10.54 4.16 7.65
CA TRP A 151 -9.69 5.24 7.14
C TRP A 151 -8.32 5.26 7.80
N SER A 152 -8.28 5.12 9.13
CA SER A 152 -7.05 5.05 9.90
C SER A 152 -6.15 3.90 9.42
N MET A 153 -6.74 2.73 9.15
CA MET A 153 -6.03 1.58 8.60
C MET A 153 -5.49 1.90 7.19
N SER A 154 -6.29 2.50 6.33
CA SER A 154 -5.87 2.91 4.97
C SER A 154 -4.68 3.88 5.00
N PHE A 155 -4.67 4.86 5.91
CA PHE A 155 -3.52 5.77 6.07
C PHE A 155 -2.25 5.04 6.51
N SER A 156 -2.37 4.00 7.33
CA SER A 156 -1.21 3.19 7.73
C SER A 156 -0.59 2.45 6.54
N PHE A 157 -1.41 1.96 5.60
CA PHE A 157 -0.95 1.35 4.35
C PHE A 157 -0.20 2.35 3.48
N PHE A 158 -0.76 3.53 3.25
CA PHE A 158 -0.10 4.58 2.48
C PHE A 158 1.23 4.99 3.12
N GLY A 159 1.23 5.20 4.44
CA GLY A 159 2.43 5.48 5.21
C GLY A 159 3.50 4.39 5.04
N PHE A 160 3.09 3.13 5.01
CA PHE A 160 4.01 2.01 4.82
C PHE A 160 4.61 1.98 3.41
N PHE A 161 3.81 2.21 2.37
CA PHE A 161 4.31 2.29 0.99
C PHE A 161 5.28 3.47 0.79
N LEU A 162 5.08 4.60 1.48
CA LEU A 162 6.03 5.71 1.44
C LEU A 162 7.41 5.30 1.99
N THR A 163 7.50 4.34 2.91
CA THR A 163 8.78 3.81 3.37
C THR A 163 9.56 3.13 2.25
N TYR A 164 8.90 2.60 1.22
CA TYR A 164 9.57 1.97 0.08
C TYR A 164 10.29 2.96 -0.82
N ILE A 165 9.82 4.20 -0.91
CA ILE A 165 10.51 5.23 -1.69
C ILE A 165 11.96 5.33 -1.22
N ARG A 166 12.17 5.36 0.10
CA ARG A 166 13.52 5.41 0.72
C ARG A 166 14.36 4.17 0.45
N ASP A 167 13.75 3.00 0.31
CA ASP A 167 14.46 1.74 0.07
C ASP A 167 14.87 1.61 -1.40
N PHE A 168 13.97 1.90 -2.33
CA PHE A 168 14.26 1.83 -3.77
C PHE A 168 15.20 2.95 -4.25
N GLN A 169 15.31 4.06 -3.52
CA GLN A 169 16.33 5.08 -3.76
C GLN A 169 17.76 4.54 -3.61
N LYS A 170 17.97 3.46 -2.84
CA LYS A 170 19.30 2.88 -2.58
C LYS A 170 19.70 1.81 -3.59
N ILE A 171 18.76 1.31 -4.38
CA ILE A 171 18.98 0.19 -5.30
C ILE A 171 19.41 0.75 -6.66
N THR A 172 20.64 0.45 -7.07
CA THR A 172 21.14 0.72 -8.42
C THR A 172 21.25 -0.62 -9.16
N LEU A 173 20.44 -0.81 -10.21
CA LEU A 173 20.56 -1.97 -11.10
C LEU A 173 21.68 -1.70 -12.10
N GLN A 174 22.76 -2.48 -12.04
CA GLN A 174 23.77 -2.54 -13.09
C GLN A 174 23.49 -3.79 -13.93
N VAL A 175 23.22 -3.60 -15.22
CA VAL A 175 23.05 -4.70 -16.17
C VAL A 175 24.40 -4.97 -16.80
N GLU A 176 25.04 -6.05 -16.40
CA GLU A 176 26.26 -6.54 -17.03
C GLU A 176 25.87 -7.55 -18.13
N ALA A 177 25.91 -7.12 -19.38
CA ALA A 177 25.67 -7.99 -20.52
C ALA A 177 26.96 -8.74 -20.86
N ASN A 178 27.12 -9.94 -20.31
CA ASN A 178 28.27 -10.78 -20.66
C ASN A 178 28.01 -11.44 -22.02
N LEU A 179 28.60 -10.88 -23.08
CA LEU A 179 28.49 -11.43 -24.42
C LEU A 179 29.37 -12.70 -24.50
N HIS A 180 28.77 -13.87 -24.25
CA HIS A 180 29.44 -15.15 -24.49
C HIS A 180 29.49 -15.40 -26.01
N GLY A 181 30.43 -14.75 -26.68
CA GLY A 181 30.79 -15.09 -28.04
C GLY A 181 31.39 -16.49 -28.06
N LEU A 182 30.69 -17.46 -28.66
CA LEU A 182 31.30 -18.70 -29.11
C LEU A 182 32.18 -18.36 -30.32
N THR A 183 33.29 -17.67 -30.10
CA THR A 183 34.37 -17.61 -31.08
C THR A 183 35.00 -18.98 -31.13
N LEU A 184 34.95 -19.61 -32.30
CA LEU A 184 35.50 -20.93 -32.64
C LEU A 184 37.03 -21.07 -32.45
N TYR A 185 37.67 -20.15 -31.70
CA TYR A 185 39.12 -20.00 -31.56
C TYR A 185 39.62 -19.89 -30.10
N ASP A 186 38.77 -20.00 -29.07
CA ASP A 186 39.24 -19.90 -27.67
C ASP A 186 39.77 -21.24 -27.13
N THR A 187 41.05 -21.51 -27.38
CA THR A 187 41.88 -22.41 -26.55
C THR A 187 42.93 -21.67 -25.73
N VAL A 188 42.78 -20.36 -25.51
CA VAL A 188 43.71 -19.60 -24.65
C VAL A 188 42.93 -18.74 -23.65
N PRO A 189 43.17 -18.85 -22.33
CA PRO A 189 42.50 -18.01 -21.35
C PRO A 189 42.93 -16.55 -21.53
N CYS A 190 42.04 -15.71 -22.05
CA CYS A 190 42.26 -14.26 -22.08
C CYS A 190 41.84 -13.63 -20.74
N PRO A 191 42.59 -12.65 -20.19
CA PRO A 191 42.21 -11.99 -18.96
C PRO A 191 40.96 -11.14 -19.20
N VAL A 192 40.04 -11.15 -18.24
CA VAL A 192 38.78 -10.39 -18.23
C VAL A 192 39.07 -8.91 -18.50
N THR A 193 38.79 -8.45 -19.73
CA THR A 193 38.85 -7.03 -20.10
C THR A 193 37.66 -6.30 -19.50
N ASN A 194 37.95 -5.40 -18.56
CA ASN A 194 36.98 -4.50 -17.94
C ASN A 194 36.80 -3.25 -18.81
N GLU A 195 35.56 -2.77 -19.02
CA GLU A 195 35.22 -1.64 -19.90
C GLU A 195 35.85 -0.27 -19.48
N ARG A 196 36.60 -0.23 -18.38
CA ARG A 196 37.30 0.97 -17.91
C ARG A 196 38.72 1.13 -18.45
N THR A 197 39.27 0.17 -19.18
CA THR A 197 40.61 0.30 -19.76
C THR A 197 40.55 0.89 -21.17
N PRO A 198 41.28 1.99 -21.46
CA PRO A 198 41.36 2.53 -22.80
C PRO A 198 42.04 1.51 -23.73
N LEU A 199 41.36 1.14 -24.81
CA LEU A 199 41.79 0.07 -25.73
C LEU A 199 42.97 0.43 -26.65
N LEU A 200 43.61 1.59 -26.45
CA LEU A 200 44.77 2.01 -27.24
C LEU A 200 45.80 2.66 -26.33
N SER A 201 46.92 1.96 -26.10
CA SER A 201 48.19 2.64 -25.81
C SER A 201 48.49 3.50 -27.03
N ARG A 202 48.45 4.81 -26.84
CA ARG A 202 48.75 5.77 -27.89
C ARG A 202 50.27 5.90 -27.99
N ASP A 203 50.90 4.90 -28.60
CA ASP A 203 52.30 4.99 -29.04
C ASP A 203 52.31 5.29 -30.53
N PHE A 204 52.52 6.57 -30.85
CA PHE A 204 53.47 7.16 -31.81
C PHE A 204 53.11 8.64 -32.03
#